data_AF-A0A177CLM1-F1
#
_entry.id   AF-A0A177CLM1-F1
#
_cell.length_a   1.000
_cell.length_b   1.000
_cell.length_c   1.000
_cell.angle_alpha   90.00
_cell.angle_beta   90.00
_cell.angle_gamma   90.00
#
_symmetry.space_group_name_H-M   'P 1'
#
loop_
_entity.id
_entity.type
_entity.pdbx_description
1 polymer ?
#
loop_
_entity_poly.entity_id
_entity_poly.type
_entity_poly.pdbx_seq_one_letter_code
_entity_poly.pdbx_strand_id
1 'polypeptide(L)'
;MSGGKLTVFGFGIPALWSYSNAYAFVIDSGYGCDEAKEKLEKYIDAEMVDVTGVCIDGKMYYLGRVDGKSTECKCEITGDHGPCQTTCWDKKFTAPLGVEELNGEQCGGIKLEDLVKGSVNTYNQNGGRNGGAALNVDGDGAFDALLNVNVTTLGMVRLSVCSPERAFQAWGAQDMGNKLYPCNDVPGKNDCGDLDFEDQTSDASPSVDDCCQIIKNIQGDSMTEWTT
;
A
#
# COMPACT_ATOMS: atom_id res chain seq x y z
N MET A 1 31.00 -8.58 9.42
CA MET A 1 29.93 -9.51 9.82
C MET A 1 28.59 -8.78 9.95
N SER A 2 28.13 -8.08 8.90
CA SER A 2 26.97 -7.15 8.98
C SER A 2 25.70 -7.64 8.29
N GLY A 3 25.77 -8.70 7.47
CA GLY A 3 24.66 -9.13 6.60
C GLY A 3 23.47 -9.72 7.34
N GLY A 4 23.69 -10.58 8.34
CA GLY A 4 22.59 -11.33 8.97
C GLY A 4 21.63 -10.50 9.83
N LYS A 5 22.07 -9.37 10.40
CA LYS A 5 21.17 -8.53 11.22
C LYS A 5 20.15 -7.78 10.34
N LEU A 6 20.58 -7.27 9.19
CA LEU A 6 19.76 -6.53 8.23
C LEU A 6 18.53 -7.35 7.81
N THR A 7 18.72 -8.64 7.58
CA THR A 7 17.68 -9.51 7.05
C THR A 7 16.62 -9.90 8.08
N VAL A 8 17.00 -10.06 9.35
CA VAL A 8 16.05 -10.31 10.45
C VAL A 8 15.10 -9.12 10.64
N PHE A 9 15.62 -7.89 10.61
CA PHE A 9 14.77 -6.70 10.73
C PHE A 9 13.95 -6.45 9.46
N GLY A 10 14.49 -6.76 8.28
CA GLY A 10 13.76 -6.70 7.01
C GLY A 10 12.53 -7.58 6.97
N PHE A 11 12.59 -8.77 7.57
CA PHE A 11 11.44 -9.66 7.73
C PHE A 11 10.55 -9.27 8.93
N GLY A 12 11.17 -8.96 10.07
CA GLY A 12 10.48 -8.78 11.34
C GLY A 12 9.68 -7.48 11.45
N ILE A 13 10.17 -6.36 10.92
CA ILE A 13 9.48 -5.07 11.02
C ILE A 13 8.13 -5.07 10.27
N PRO A 14 8.06 -5.48 8.98
CA PRO A 14 6.78 -5.62 8.29
C PRO A 14 5.81 -6.57 8.99
N ALA A 15 6.31 -7.71 9.49
CA ALA A 15 5.49 -8.66 10.23
C ALA A 15 4.93 -8.02 11.52
N LEU A 16 5.76 -7.30 12.27
CA LEU A 16 5.34 -6.60 13.48
C LEU A 16 4.28 -5.53 13.19
N TRP A 17 4.43 -4.74 12.13
CA TRP A 17 3.40 -3.77 11.72
C TRP A 17 2.08 -4.43 11.32
N SER A 18 2.14 -5.60 10.67
CA SER A 18 0.96 -6.39 10.36
C SER A 18 0.27 -6.91 11.63
N TYR A 19 1.02 -7.46 12.59
CA TYR A 19 0.46 -8.00 13.85
C TYR A 19 -0.02 -6.93 14.84
N SER A 20 0.61 -5.76 14.84
CA SER A 20 0.28 -4.66 15.76
C SER A 20 -0.91 -3.82 15.28
N ASN A 21 -1.56 -4.19 14.17
CA ASN A 21 -2.58 -3.37 13.51
C ASN A 21 -2.06 -1.96 13.18
N ALA A 22 -0.76 -1.85 12.91
CA ALA A 22 -0.18 -0.60 12.42
C ALA A 22 -0.57 -0.34 10.96
N TYR A 23 -0.97 -1.38 10.23
CA TYR A 23 -1.44 -1.32 8.83
C TYR A 23 -0.49 -0.54 7.92
N ALA A 24 0.81 -0.81 8.06
CA ALA A 24 1.84 -0.22 7.22
C ALA A 24 1.84 -0.83 5.82
N PHE A 25 2.03 0.01 4.80
CA PHE A 25 2.01 -0.36 3.40
C PHE A 25 2.85 0.60 2.56
N VAL A 26 3.18 0.20 1.33
CA VAL A 26 3.89 1.03 0.37
C VAL A 26 2.89 1.68 -0.58
N ILE A 27 2.91 3.00 -0.62
CA ILE A 27 2.17 3.81 -1.58
C ILE A 27 3.00 3.89 -2.85
N ASP A 28 2.50 3.27 -3.91
CA ASP A 28 2.95 3.54 -5.27
C ASP A 28 2.32 4.86 -5.72
N SER A 29 3.13 5.91 -5.86
CA SER A 29 2.61 7.24 -6.20
C SER A 29 2.01 7.30 -7.61
N GLY A 30 2.45 6.45 -8.53
CA GLY A 30 2.19 6.59 -9.97
C GLY A 30 3.00 7.70 -10.67
N TYR A 31 3.80 8.50 -9.94
CA TYR A 31 4.49 9.69 -10.47
C TYR A 31 6.02 9.60 -10.37
N GLY A 32 6.69 10.47 -11.13
CA GLY A 32 8.13 10.66 -11.04
C GLY A 32 8.56 11.25 -9.69
N CYS A 33 9.83 11.06 -9.34
CA CYS A 33 10.39 11.49 -8.04
C CYS A 33 10.24 12.99 -7.75
N ASP A 34 10.22 13.83 -8.79
CA ASP A 34 10.10 15.28 -8.66
C ASP A 34 8.65 15.79 -8.73
N GLU A 35 7.68 14.94 -9.05
CA GLU A 35 6.29 15.34 -9.32
C GLU A 35 5.32 14.89 -8.22
N ALA A 36 5.64 13.80 -7.52
CA ALA A 36 4.69 13.11 -6.64
C ALA A 36 4.22 13.96 -5.45
N LYS A 37 5.07 14.85 -4.92
CA LYS A 37 4.77 15.66 -3.72
C LYS A 37 3.49 16.49 -3.90
N GLU A 38 3.39 17.23 -5.01
CA GLU A 38 2.25 18.09 -5.31
C GLU A 38 1.00 17.28 -5.69
N LYS A 39 1.20 16.14 -6.36
CA LYS A 39 0.09 15.30 -6.86
C LYS A 39 -0.60 14.48 -5.76
N LEU A 40 0.07 14.27 -4.62
CA LEU A 40 -0.41 13.44 -3.53
C LEU A 40 -0.91 14.21 -2.31
N GLU A 41 -0.99 15.55 -2.37
CA GLU A 41 -1.40 16.38 -1.23
C GLU A 41 -2.78 16.00 -0.65
N LYS A 42 -3.68 15.40 -1.44
CA LYS A 42 -4.97 14.88 -0.96
C LYS A 42 -4.83 13.66 -0.03
N TYR A 43 -3.73 12.90 -0.12
CA TYR A 43 -3.56 11.63 0.59
C TYR A 43 -2.48 11.65 1.66
N ILE A 44 -1.44 12.46 1.49
CA ILE A 44 -0.30 12.55 2.40
C ILE A 44 -0.02 14.01 2.73
N ASP A 45 0.52 14.26 3.93
CA ASP A 45 0.98 15.59 4.32
C ASP A 45 2.49 15.76 4.07
N ALA A 46 2.96 17.01 4.17
CA ALA A 46 4.35 17.34 3.90
C ALA A 46 5.33 16.67 4.88
N GLU A 47 4.91 16.45 6.13
CA GLU A 47 5.74 15.78 7.14
C GLU A 47 6.00 14.33 6.74
N MET A 48 4.96 13.60 6.34
CA MET A 48 5.10 12.25 5.83
C MET A 48 5.97 12.20 4.56
N VAL A 49 5.76 13.13 3.62
CA VAL A 49 6.50 13.16 2.35
C VAL A 49 8.02 13.18 2.57
N ASP A 50 8.48 14.04 3.47
CA ASP A 50 9.90 14.26 3.69
C ASP A 50 10.55 13.11 4.48
N VAL A 51 9.77 12.37 5.28
CA VAL A 51 10.26 11.27 6.12
C VAL A 51 10.18 9.91 5.43
N THR A 52 9.17 9.67 4.59
CA THR A 52 8.88 8.32 4.08
C THR A 52 9.07 8.13 2.58
N GLY A 53 9.43 9.19 1.86
CA GLY A 53 9.64 9.18 0.42
C GLY A 53 10.90 8.41 -0.01
N VAL A 54 10.76 7.52 -0.99
CA VAL A 54 11.85 6.75 -1.58
C VAL A 54 11.71 6.76 -3.11
N CYS A 55 12.73 7.26 -3.80
CA CYS A 55 12.82 7.24 -5.26
C CYS A 55 13.45 5.93 -5.73
N ILE A 56 12.70 5.13 -6.50
CA ILE A 56 13.15 3.84 -7.04
C ILE A 56 12.96 3.89 -8.56
N ASP A 57 14.07 3.76 -9.30
CA ASP A 57 14.07 3.73 -10.77
C ASP A 57 13.30 4.89 -11.42
N GLY A 58 13.41 6.10 -10.85
CA GLY A 58 12.76 7.31 -11.33
C GLY A 58 11.30 7.48 -10.91
N LYS A 59 10.74 6.54 -10.15
CA LYS A 59 9.38 6.57 -9.63
C LYS A 59 9.36 6.77 -8.11
N MET A 60 8.44 7.60 -7.62
CA MET A 60 8.32 7.89 -6.20
C MET A 60 7.45 6.87 -5.49
N TYR A 61 7.91 6.42 -4.33
CA TYR A 61 7.17 5.57 -3.41
C TYR A 61 7.17 6.20 -2.01
N TYR A 62 6.15 5.92 -1.21
CA TYR A 62 6.09 6.35 0.18
C TYR A 62 5.77 5.16 1.07
N LEU A 63 6.35 5.13 2.26
CA LEU A 63 5.91 4.19 3.31
C LEU A 63 4.84 4.87 4.17
N GLY A 64 3.64 4.30 4.21
CA GLY A 64 2.49 4.88 4.91
C GLY A 64 1.79 3.90 5.83
N ARG A 65 0.89 4.44 6.65
CA ARG A 65 -0.08 3.69 7.46
C ARG A 65 -1.45 4.37 7.45
N VAL A 66 -2.48 3.57 7.68
CA VAL A 66 -3.85 4.03 7.93
C VAL A 66 -4.19 3.91 9.42
N ASP A 67 -5.01 4.83 9.92
CA ASP A 67 -5.38 4.85 11.35
C ASP A 67 -6.84 5.26 11.60
N GLY A 68 -7.59 4.37 12.26
CA GLY A 68 -9.01 4.59 12.54
C GLY A 68 -9.86 4.63 11.28
N LYS A 69 -10.80 5.58 11.19
CA LYS A 69 -11.65 5.79 10.00
C LYS A 69 -10.91 6.61 8.94
N SER A 70 -11.24 6.40 7.66
CA SER A 70 -10.69 7.19 6.54
C SER A 70 -11.24 8.62 6.48
N THR A 71 -12.33 8.90 7.20
CA THR A 71 -12.95 10.22 7.26
C THR A 71 -13.18 10.64 8.71
N GLU A 72 -13.10 11.94 8.94
CA GLU A 72 -13.49 12.57 10.21
C GLU A 72 -14.61 13.56 9.90
N CYS A 73 -15.68 13.48 10.69
CA CYS A 73 -16.83 14.37 10.57
C CYS A 73 -16.97 15.19 11.85
N LYS A 74 -17.02 16.51 11.72
CA LYS A 74 -17.37 17.40 12.82
C LYS A 74 -18.66 18.13 12.55
N CYS A 75 -19.33 18.41 13.66
CA CYS A 75 -20.50 19.25 13.69
C CYS A 75 -20.00 20.70 13.83
N GLU A 76 -20.17 21.51 12.79
CA GLU A 76 -19.76 22.91 12.76
C GLU A 76 -20.98 23.82 12.61
N ILE A 77 -21.01 24.92 13.37
CA ILE A 77 -22.05 25.96 13.22
C ILE A 77 -21.51 27.00 12.23
N THR A 78 -21.97 26.93 10.99
CA THR A 78 -21.68 27.91 9.95
C THR A 78 -22.56 29.16 10.16
N GLY A 79 -22.06 30.12 10.95
CA GLY A 79 -22.71 31.41 11.23
C GLY A 79 -23.17 31.59 12.68
N ASP A 80 -23.80 32.72 13.01
CA ASP A 80 -24.07 33.08 14.42
C ASP A 80 -25.25 32.31 15.04
N HIS A 81 -26.20 31.79 14.25
CA HIS A 81 -27.47 31.22 14.76
C HIS A 81 -28.05 30.04 13.93
N GLY A 82 -27.22 29.22 13.27
CA GLY A 82 -27.68 28.08 12.44
C GLY A 82 -27.74 26.73 13.17
N PRO A 83 -28.52 25.74 12.68
CA PRO A 83 -28.36 24.36 13.11
C PRO A 83 -26.97 23.86 12.71
N CYS A 84 -26.44 22.95 13.52
CA CYS A 84 -25.13 22.39 13.27
C CYS A 84 -25.10 21.62 11.93
N GLN A 85 -24.12 21.92 11.08
CA GLN A 85 -23.89 21.22 9.83
C GLN A 85 -22.77 20.21 10.01
N THR A 86 -23.01 18.96 9.58
CA THR A 86 -21.97 17.93 9.61
C THR A 86 -21.06 18.11 8.41
N THR A 87 -19.84 18.57 8.65
CA THR A 87 -18.78 18.65 7.65
C THR A 87 -17.86 17.44 7.84
N CYS A 88 -17.63 16.67 6.78
CA CYS A 88 -16.68 15.56 6.78
C CYS A 88 -15.48 15.89 5.90
N TRP A 89 -14.31 15.46 6.32
CA TRP A 89 -13.09 15.51 5.51
C TRP A 89 -12.40 14.15 5.51
N ASP A 90 -11.73 13.89 4.39
CA ASP A 90 -10.85 12.75 4.25
C ASP A 90 -9.63 12.94 5.14
N LYS A 91 -9.30 11.90 5.91
CA LYS A 91 -8.04 11.83 6.63
C LYS A 91 -6.92 11.43 5.68
N LYS A 92 -5.71 11.85 6.02
CA LYS A 92 -4.50 11.50 5.26
C LYS A 92 -3.83 10.26 5.85
N PHE A 93 -3.08 9.55 5.02
CA PHE A 93 -2.14 8.55 5.49
C PHE A 93 -1.06 9.22 6.34
N THR A 94 -0.48 8.46 7.25
CA THR A 94 0.59 8.93 8.15
C THR A 94 1.80 8.03 8.04
N ALA A 95 2.95 8.47 8.54
CA ALA A 95 4.12 7.62 8.65
C ALA A 95 3.90 6.49 9.68
N PRO A 96 4.41 5.26 9.45
CA PRO A 96 4.47 4.22 10.48
C PRO A 96 5.27 4.68 11.70
N LEU A 97 4.84 4.28 12.89
CA LEU A 97 5.59 4.53 14.12
C LEU A 97 6.98 3.89 14.05
N GLY A 98 8.00 4.64 14.43
CA GLY A 98 9.40 4.19 14.43
C GLY A 98 10.06 4.18 13.05
N VAL A 99 9.47 4.84 12.05
CA VAL A 99 10.09 4.96 10.72
C VAL A 99 11.41 5.74 10.77
N GLU A 100 11.52 6.71 11.69
CA GLU A 100 12.71 7.53 11.93
C GLU A 100 13.93 6.70 12.37
N GLU A 101 13.71 5.52 12.93
CA GLU A 101 14.76 4.60 13.36
C GLU A 101 15.33 3.76 12.20
N LEU A 102 14.70 3.82 11.01
CA LEU A 102 15.15 3.13 9.79
C LEU A 102 16.17 3.97 9.01
N ASN A 103 17.20 4.42 9.72
CA ASN A 103 18.24 5.32 9.22
C ASN A 103 19.59 4.62 8.96
N GLY A 104 19.67 3.31 9.23
CA GLY A 104 20.90 2.52 9.10
C GLY A 104 21.81 2.51 10.34
N GLU A 105 21.45 3.20 11.41
CA GLU A 105 22.18 3.16 12.69
C GLU A 105 21.54 2.18 13.68
N GLN A 106 20.22 2.06 13.64
CA GLN A 106 19.43 1.15 14.49
C GLN A 106 18.93 -0.06 13.70
N CYS A 107 18.17 -0.95 14.38
CA CYS A 107 17.49 -2.09 13.74
C CYS A 107 18.40 -2.92 12.81
N GLY A 108 19.61 -3.23 13.27
CA GLY A 108 20.55 -4.04 12.50
C GLY A 108 21.13 -3.38 11.25
N GLY A 109 21.02 -2.05 11.14
CA GLY A 109 21.53 -1.26 10.03
C GLY A 109 20.56 -1.11 8.86
N ILE A 110 19.27 -1.42 9.06
CA ILE A 110 18.25 -1.32 8.02
C ILE A 110 17.87 0.13 7.74
N LYS A 111 17.65 0.41 6.46
CA LYS A 111 17.13 1.69 6.00
C LYS A 111 15.69 1.57 5.55
N LEU A 112 14.95 2.68 5.61
CA LEU A 112 13.63 2.80 4.99
C LEU A 112 13.66 2.34 3.53
N GLU A 113 14.67 2.80 2.79
CA GLU A 113 14.89 2.45 1.38
C GLU A 113 14.96 0.94 1.15
N ASP A 114 15.57 0.18 2.07
CA ASP A 114 15.67 -1.28 1.98
C ASP A 114 14.30 -1.95 2.03
N LEU A 115 13.42 -1.49 2.93
CA LEU A 115 12.06 -2.01 3.08
C LEU A 115 11.19 -1.67 1.87
N VAL A 116 11.24 -0.41 1.41
CA VAL A 116 10.43 0.02 0.27
C VAL A 116 10.90 -0.69 -1.00
N LYS A 117 12.21 -0.72 -1.28
CA LYS A 117 12.76 -1.45 -2.44
C LYS A 117 12.47 -2.94 -2.38
N GLY A 118 12.64 -3.58 -1.22
CA GLY A 118 12.33 -5.00 -1.05
C GLY A 118 10.86 -5.33 -1.36
N SER A 119 9.94 -4.48 -0.91
CA SER A 119 8.50 -4.64 -1.16
C SER A 119 8.15 -4.43 -2.64
N VAL A 120 8.67 -3.35 -3.24
CA VAL A 120 8.45 -3.03 -4.67
C VAL A 120 9.01 -4.13 -5.58
N ASN A 121 10.21 -4.63 -5.30
CA ASN A 121 10.81 -5.74 -6.04
C ASN A 121 9.94 -7.01 -5.96
N THR A 122 9.45 -7.33 -4.76
CA THR A 122 8.56 -8.48 -4.55
C THR A 122 7.24 -8.32 -5.31
N TYR A 123 6.65 -7.13 -5.26
CA TYR A 123 5.41 -6.80 -5.99
C TYR A 123 5.60 -6.91 -7.50
N ASN A 124 6.66 -6.32 -8.04
CA ASN A 124 6.96 -6.34 -9.48
C ASN A 124 7.26 -7.75 -9.98
N GLN A 125 8.01 -8.55 -9.23
CA GLN A 125 8.28 -9.94 -9.59
C GLN A 125 6.99 -10.77 -9.64
N ASN A 126 6.03 -10.49 -8.75
CA ASN A 126 4.74 -11.17 -8.74
C ASN A 126 3.74 -10.58 -9.77
N GLY A 127 4.25 -9.99 -10.86
CA GLY A 127 3.42 -9.44 -11.94
C GLY A 127 2.60 -8.21 -11.52
N GLY A 128 3.08 -7.44 -10.54
CA GLY A 128 2.34 -6.31 -9.98
C GLY A 128 1.15 -6.75 -9.12
N ARG A 129 1.32 -7.82 -8.34
CA ARG A 129 0.30 -8.34 -7.43
C ARG A 129 0.86 -8.50 -6.02
N ASN A 130 0.08 -8.12 -5.02
CA ASN A 130 0.41 -8.40 -3.62
C ASN A 130 0.22 -9.90 -3.30
N GLY A 131 0.92 -10.39 -2.27
CA GLY A 131 0.72 -11.77 -1.77
C GLY A 131 1.53 -12.86 -2.47
N GLY A 132 2.62 -12.54 -3.18
CA GLY A 132 3.53 -13.52 -3.78
C GLY A 132 4.14 -14.51 -2.77
N ALA A 133 4.66 -15.66 -3.22
CA ALA A 133 5.15 -16.72 -2.34
C ALA A 133 6.13 -16.18 -1.26
N ALA A 134 5.85 -16.49 0.01
CA ALA A 134 6.77 -16.19 1.09
C ALA A 134 8.03 -17.05 0.94
N LEU A 135 9.18 -16.54 1.38
CA LEU A 135 10.28 -17.43 1.72
C LEU A 135 9.79 -18.38 2.83
N ASN A 136 9.88 -19.68 2.57
CA ASN A 136 9.58 -20.67 3.59
C ASN A 136 10.71 -20.64 4.63
N VAL A 137 10.46 -19.98 5.76
CA VAL A 137 11.39 -19.88 6.88
C VAL A 137 11.11 -20.91 7.98
N ASP A 138 10.15 -21.81 7.75
CA ASP A 138 9.77 -22.86 8.70
C ASP A 138 10.50 -24.15 8.34
N GLY A 139 11.72 -24.31 8.89
CA GLY A 139 12.54 -25.52 8.74
C GLY A 139 13.91 -25.39 9.41
N ASP A 140 14.53 -26.53 9.73
CA ASP A 140 15.91 -26.56 10.23
C ASP A 140 16.86 -25.93 9.21
N GLY A 141 17.62 -24.92 9.62
CA GLY A 141 18.54 -24.15 8.76
C GLY A 141 17.90 -23.00 7.98
N ALA A 142 16.58 -22.78 8.11
CA ALA A 142 15.90 -21.68 7.43
C ALA A 142 16.24 -20.30 8.02
N PHE A 143 16.54 -20.25 9.32
CA PHE A 143 17.10 -19.05 9.97
C PHE A 143 18.52 -18.74 9.45
N ASP A 144 19.37 -19.76 9.24
CA ASP A 144 20.69 -19.56 8.63
C ASP A 144 20.58 -19.14 7.16
N ALA A 145 19.59 -19.66 6.43
CA ALA A 145 19.26 -19.17 5.09
C ALA A 145 18.85 -17.69 5.16
N LEU A 146 17.96 -17.30 6.08
CA LEU A 146 17.56 -15.91 6.32
C LEU A 146 18.76 -14.99 6.58
N LEU A 147 19.75 -15.42 7.37
CA LEU A 147 20.96 -14.64 7.66
C LEU A 147 21.88 -14.44 6.43
N ASN A 148 21.69 -15.23 5.38
CA ASN A 148 22.51 -15.21 4.16
C ASN A 148 21.84 -14.52 2.95
N VAL A 149 20.56 -14.16 3.05
CA VAL A 149 19.85 -13.44 1.98
C VAL A 149 19.84 -11.93 2.24
N ASN A 150 19.81 -11.13 1.18
CA ASN A 150 19.75 -9.67 1.27
C ASN A 150 18.30 -9.23 1.60
N VAL A 151 18.10 -8.13 2.32
CA VAL A 151 16.77 -7.54 2.57
C VAL A 151 16.04 -7.15 1.29
N THR A 152 16.76 -6.79 0.23
CA THR A 152 16.16 -6.53 -1.09
C THR A 152 15.85 -7.83 -1.86
N THR A 153 16.14 -8.99 -1.27
CA THR A 153 15.83 -10.28 -1.88
C THR A 153 14.33 -10.44 -1.96
N LEU A 154 13.90 -10.96 -3.09
CA LEU A 154 12.52 -11.18 -3.43
C LEU A 154 11.81 -12.04 -2.37
N GLY A 155 10.64 -11.59 -1.91
CA GLY A 155 9.83 -12.28 -0.90
C GLY A 155 10.29 -12.06 0.55
N MET A 156 11.35 -11.30 0.82
CA MET A 156 11.78 -10.94 2.18
C MET A 156 10.88 -9.89 2.82
N VAL A 157 10.74 -8.74 2.14
CA VAL A 157 9.89 -7.65 2.59
C VAL A 157 8.60 -7.71 1.79
N ARG A 158 7.48 -7.90 2.49
CA ARG A 158 6.17 -8.19 1.88
C ARG A 158 5.10 -7.19 2.30
N LEU A 159 5.48 -5.94 2.51
CA LEU A 159 4.49 -4.88 2.65
C LEU A 159 3.68 -4.81 1.36
N SER A 160 2.37 -4.64 1.49
CA SER A 160 1.52 -4.52 0.33
C SER A 160 1.80 -3.19 -0.38
N VAL A 161 1.79 -3.22 -1.72
CA VAL A 161 2.05 -2.09 -2.60
C VAL A 161 0.76 -1.76 -3.35
N CYS A 162 0.31 -0.51 -3.33
CA CYS A 162 -0.85 -0.06 -4.10
C CYS A 162 -0.85 1.44 -4.30
N SER A 163 -1.72 1.92 -5.21
CA SER A 163 -1.99 3.34 -5.37
C SER A 163 -2.67 3.92 -4.13
N PRO A 164 -2.53 5.23 -3.88
CA PRO A 164 -3.18 5.85 -2.73
C PRO A 164 -4.71 5.84 -2.84
N GLU A 165 -5.28 5.91 -4.05
CA GLU A 165 -6.71 5.72 -4.29
C GLU A 165 -7.19 4.35 -3.78
N ARG A 166 -6.44 3.30 -4.12
CA ARG A 166 -6.76 1.92 -3.76
C ARG A 166 -6.72 1.71 -2.25
N ALA A 167 -5.69 2.26 -1.61
CA ALA A 167 -5.53 2.24 -0.16
C ALA A 167 -6.67 2.98 0.54
N PHE A 168 -7.06 4.14 0.02
CA PHE A 168 -8.12 4.96 0.61
C PHE A 168 -9.48 4.27 0.52
N GLN A 169 -9.78 3.60 -0.60
CA GLN A 169 -11.01 2.82 -0.76
C GLN A 169 -11.11 1.68 0.25
N ALA A 170 -10.04 0.89 0.43
CA ALA A 170 -10.03 -0.20 1.42
C ALA A 170 -10.14 0.34 2.85
N TRP A 171 -9.47 1.45 3.13
CA TRP A 171 -9.56 2.11 4.42
C TRP A 171 -10.99 2.58 4.72
N GLY A 172 -11.69 3.15 3.74
CA GLY A 172 -13.10 3.53 3.86
C GLY A 172 -14.03 2.34 4.05
N ALA A 173 -13.75 1.21 3.39
CA ALA A 173 -14.49 -0.04 3.57
C ALA A 173 -14.22 -0.74 4.91
N GLN A 174 -13.17 -0.31 5.63
CA GLN A 174 -12.74 -0.88 6.91
C GLN A 174 -12.47 -2.40 6.86
N ASP A 175 -11.92 -2.91 5.76
CA ASP A 175 -11.60 -4.34 5.58
C ASP A 175 -10.30 -4.76 6.33
N MET A 176 -10.19 -4.38 7.60
CA MET A 176 -9.00 -4.56 8.44
C MET A 176 -8.62 -6.03 8.69
N GLY A 177 -9.54 -6.96 8.44
CA GLY A 177 -9.29 -8.41 8.55
C GLY A 177 -8.55 -8.99 7.34
N ASN A 178 -8.42 -8.22 6.26
CA ASN A 178 -7.74 -8.67 5.05
C ASN A 178 -6.22 -8.61 5.21
N LYS A 179 -5.54 -9.70 4.87
CA LYS A 179 -4.07 -9.80 4.97
C LYS A 179 -3.33 -8.78 4.09
N LEU A 180 -3.98 -8.26 3.06
CA LEU A 180 -3.39 -7.28 2.15
C LEU A 180 -3.79 -5.84 2.49
N TYR A 181 -4.61 -5.63 3.52
CA TYR A 181 -5.11 -4.31 3.91
C TYR A 181 -3.96 -3.33 4.21
N PRO A 182 -4.04 -2.07 3.73
CA PRO A 182 -5.15 -1.45 2.98
C PRO A 182 -5.08 -1.61 1.45
N CYS A 183 -4.21 -2.46 0.91
CA CYS A 183 -4.07 -2.65 -0.54
C CYS A 183 -4.93 -3.79 -1.12
N ASN A 184 -5.94 -4.25 -0.38
CA ASN A 184 -6.75 -5.40 -0.77
C ASN A 184 -7.91 -5.03 -1.69
N ASP A 185 -8.28 -5.96 -2.59
CA ASP A 185 -9.64 -6.27 -3.07
C ASP A 185 -10.80 -5.62 -2.28
N VAL A 186 -11.40 -4.51 -2.72
CA VAL A 186 -12.67 -4.01 -2.17
C VAL A 186 -13.71 -4.26 -3.25
N PRO A 187 -14.73 -5.08 -2.99
CA PRO A 187 -15.82 -5.25 -3.93
C PRO A 187 -16.46 -3.88 -4.20
N GLY A 188 -16.65 -3.52 -5.46
CA GLY A 188 -17.47 -2.36 -5.81
C GLY A 188 -18.88 -2.50 -5.22
N LYS A 189 -19.60 -1.39 -5.07
CA LYS A 189 -21.04 -1.47 -4.78
C LYS A 189 -21.69 -2.26 -5.92
N ASN A 190 -22.24 -3.42 -5.60
CA ASN A 190 -22.87 -4.26 -6.61
C ASN A 190 -24.30 -3.75 -6.86
N ASP A 191 -24.41 -2.70 -7.66
CA ASP A 191 -25.71 -2.23 -8.20
C ASP A 191 -26.09 -3.02 -9.46
N CYS A 192 -25.17 -3.84 -9.99
CA CYS A 192 -25.45 -4.82 -11.02
C CYS A 192 -26.20 -6.00 -10.37
N GLY A 193 -27.43 -6.27 -10.84
CA GLY A 193 -28.14 -7.50 -10.48
C GLY A 193 -27.38 -8.76 -10.91
N ASP A 194 -27.96 -9.93 -10.65
CA ASP A 194 -27.41 -11.21 -11.16
C ASP A 194 -27.35 -11.14 -12.69
N LEU A 195 -26.16 -10.87 -13.24
CA LEU A 195 -25.90 -10.93 -14.67
C LEU A 195 -25.36 -12.32 -14.97
N ASP A 196 -26.16 -13.12 -15.68
CA ASP A 196 -25.69 -14.32 -16.36
C ASP A 196 -24.72 -13.90 -17.48
N PHE A 197 -23.43 -13.86 -17.17
CA PHE A 197 -22.39 -13.57 -18.15
C PHE A 197 -22.21 -14.79 -19.06
N GLU A 198 -22.60 -14.67 -20.33
CA GLU A 198 -22.15 -15.60 -21.36
C GLU A 198 -20.75 -15.20 -21.82
N ASP A 199 -19.79 -16.11 -21.64
CA ASP A 199 -18.42 -15.96 -22.10
C ASP A 199 -18.37 -15.91 -23.64
N GLN A 200 -18.11 -14.73 -24.19
CA GLN A 200 -17.93 -14.46 -25.62
C GLN A 200 -16.45 -14.25 -25.97
N THR A 201 -15.52 -14.86 -25.22
CA THR A 201 -14.09 -14.77 -25.53
C THR A 201 -13.81 -15.30 -26.94
N SER A 202 -13.24 -14.42 -27.77
CA SER A 202 -12.66 -14.78 -29.07
C SER A 202 -11.17 -14.42 -29.09
N ASP A 203 -10.43 -14.85 -30.11
CA ASP A 203 -9.01 -14.48 -30.31
C ASP A 203 -8.78 -12.96 -30.49
N ALA A 204 -9.86 -12.17 -30.57
CA ALA A 204 -9.85 -10.70 -30.60
C ALA A 204 -10.03 -10.06 -29.20
N SER A 205 -10.17 -10.86 -28.14
CA SER A 205 -10.30 -10.35 -26.77
C SER A 205 -8.98 -9.72 -26.32
N PRO A 206 -9.04 -8.63 -25.53
CA PRO A 206 -7.84 -8.05 -24.93
C PRO A 206 -7.09 -9.12 -24.13
N SER A 207 -5.76 -9.07 -24.14
CA SER A 207 -4.98 -9.96 -23.30
C SER A 207 -5.29 -9.70 -21.82
N VAL A 208 -4.98 -10.67 -20.95
CA VAL A 208 -5.08 -10.47 -19.49
C VAL A 208 -4.26 -9.25 -19.05
N ASP A 209 -3.12 -8.98 -19.70
CA ASP A 209 -2.29 -7.81 -19.43
C ASP A 209 -2.97 -6.50 -19.84
N ASP A 210 -3.67 -6.47 -20.98
CA ASP A 210 -4.46 -5.31 -21.42
C ASP A 210 -5.60 -5.04 -20.44
N CYS A 211 -6.31 -6.08 -20.00
CA CYS A 211 -7.33 -5.97 -18.96
C CYS A 211 -6.74 -5.46 -17.63
N CYS A 212 -5.58 -5.97 -17.21
CA CYS A 212 -4.91 -5.50 -16.00
C CYS A 212 -4.50 -4.02 -16.12
N GLN A 213 -4.07 -3.57 -17.30
CA GLN A 213 -3.72 -2.18 -17.55
C GLN A 213 -4.96 -1.28 -17.54
N ILE A 214 -6.07 -1.72 -18.12
CA ILE A 214 -7.35 -1.01 -18.06
C ILE A 214 -7.82 -0.87 -16.63
N ILE A 215 -7.79 -1.95 -15.83
CA ILE A 215 -8.16 -1.94 -14.41
C ILE A 215 -7.30 -0.91 -13.65
N LYS A 216 -5.97 -0.90 -13.85
CA LYS A 216 -5.09 0.11 -13.26
C LYS A 216 -5.47 1.54 -13.62
N ASN A 217 -5.90 1.78 -14.85
CA ASN A 217 -6.28 3.11 -15.32
C ASN A 217 -7.63 3.60 -14.72
N ILE A 218 -8.51 2.69 -14.28
CA ILE A 218 -9.85 3.03 -13.73
C ILE A 218 -9.97 2.85 -12.21
N GLN A 219 -8.99 2.24 -11.55
CA GLN A 219 -9.00 1.99 -10.09
C GLN A 219 -9.20 3.24 -9.23
N GLY A 220 -8.92 4.43 -9.77
CA GLY A 220 -9.13 5.71 -9.09
C GLY A 220 -10.55 6.27 -9.13
N ASP A 221 -11.45 5.70 -9.93
CA ASP A 221 -12.81 6.21 -10.12
C ASP A 221 -13.86 5.26 -9.54
N SER A 222 -14.07 5.36 -8.21
CA SER A 222 -15.11 4.63 -7.50
C SER A 222 -16.51 5.23 -7.67
N MET A 223 -16.66 6.27 -8.49
CA MET A 223 -17.92 7.00 -8.71
C MET A 223 -18.45 6.82 -10.14
N THR A 224 -17.71 6.18 -11.03
CA THR A 224 -18.17 5.90 -12.39
C THR A 224 -19.46 5.06 -12.39
N GLU A 225 -20.57 5.67 -12.80
CA GLU A 225 -21.78 4.94 -13.18
C GLU A 225 -21.58 4.40 -14.61
N TRP A 226 -21.57 3.06 -14.74
CA TRP A 226 -21.51 2.41 -16.04
C TRP A 226 -22.93 2.17 -16.52
N THR A 227 -23.40 2.98 -17.45
CA THR A 227 -24.65 2.71 -18.18
C THR A 227 -24.38 1.76 -19.34
N THR A 228 -25.26 0.76 -19.47
CA THR A 228 -25.25 -0.27 -20.51
C THR A 228 -25.50 0.24 -21.92
#